data_AF-T1G4H8-F1
#
_entry.id   AF-T1G4H8-F1
#
_cell.length_a   1.000
_cell.length_b   1.000
_cell.length_c   1.000
_cell.angle_alpha   90.00
_cell.angle_beta   90.00
_cell.angle_gamma   90.00
#
_symmetry.space_group_name_H-M   'P 1'
#
loop_
_entity.id
_entity.type
_entity.pdbx_description
1 polymer ?
#
loop_
_entity_poly.entity_id
_entity_poly.type
_entity_poly.pdbx_seq_one_letter_code
_entity_poly.pdbx_strand_id
1 'polypeptide(L)'
;MPSVADKDDDENIIKDNCNDDDDDDDKKKKGLKAKLSARYVPHIMFEITSDDGFRILSDSLNRAWKAVTDKVKEVRSMAGLKPVSYAGLTGLYMSGLDQPTFTYLLEQMPECRNLKNYQFRHHKDRWRADEEELIENKHGCARCEPFTRTKHKNDMFSFLLSTYRIPPAYDPVLSKSDENLTANIAQRRSLELPMAMRFRQLKSLTREIVGVYRSSIHGRGLFCKKDIDAGEMIIEYSGEVIRAGLTDKREKMYEGRGIGCYMFRKDLDHVIDSTVMGNASRFINHSCEPNCYSKVIHVDNRKHIVIFAQRDIKRGEELTYDYKFPIEEVKIPCLCGSRKCRKYLN
;
A
#
# COMPACT_ATOMS: atom_id res chain seq x y z
N MET A 1 -9.52 -32.34 55.16
CA MET A 1 -9.59 -32.39 56.64
C MET A 1 -8.25 -31.95 57.19
N PRO A 2 -8.17 -31.19 58.29
CA PRO A 2 -9.22 -30.58 59.13
C PRO A 2 -9.10 -29.02 59.08
N SER A 3 -9.83 -28.16 59.77
CA SER A 3 -11.16 -28.12 60.41
C SER A 3 -11.40 -26.66 60.82
N VAL A 4 -12.65 -26.24 60.76
CA VAL A 4 -13.23 -24.97 61.23
C VAL A 4 -13.09 -24.80 62.75
N ALA A 5 -13.00 -23.58 63.23
CA ALA A 5 -13.52 -23.18 64.55
C ALA A 5 -13.86 -21.67 64.57
N ASP A 6 -15.16 -21.39 64.56
CA ASP A 6 -15.80 -20.14 64.98
C ASP A 6 -15.81 -20.00 66.52
N LYS A 7 -15.95 -18.75 66.98
CA LYS A 7 -16.73 -18.25 68.14
C LYS A 7 -16.37 -16.77 68.36
N ASP A 8 -17.29 -15.81 68.21
CA ASP A 8 -18.34 -15.39 69.17
C ASP A 8 -17.66 -14.78 70.43
N ASP A 9 -17.95 -13.58 70.97
CA ASP A 9 -19.17 -12.78 71.07
C ASP A 9 -18.83 -11.36 71.61
N ASP A 10 -19.87 -10.51 71.65
CA ASP A 10 -20.17 -9.44 72.63
C ASP A 10 -20.08 -7.96 72.21
N GLU A 11 -21.25 -7.47 71.77
CA GLU A 11 -21.75 -6.11 71.95
C GLU A 11 -22.07 -5.83 73.42
N ASN A 12 -21.78 -4.63 73.95
CA ASN A 12 -22.84 -3.76 74.52
C ASN A 12 -22.37 -2.38 75.04
N ILE A 13 -22.96 -1.34 74.43
CA ILE A 13 -23.77 -0.24 75.00
C ILE A 13 -23.24 0.54 76.25
N ILE A 14 -23.14 1.88 76.13
CA ILE A 14 -23.97 2.94 76.76
C ILE A 14 -23.22 4.30 76.72
N LYS A 15 -23.98 5.32 76.33
CA LYS A 15 -23.66 6.74 76.15
C LYS A 15 -23.69 7.50 77.48
N ASP A 16 -22.94 8.60 77.58
CA ASP A 16 -23.22 9.86 78.32
C ASP A 16 -21.92 10.71 78.28
N ASN A 17 -21.84 12.04 78.28
CA ASN A 17 -22.65 13.19 77.89
C ASN A 17 -21.74 14.44 78.11
N CYS A 18 -21.86 15.49 77.28
CA CYS A 18 -21.50 16.91 77.52
C CYS A 18 -19.99 17.31 77.67
N ASN A 19 -19.41 18.07 76.72
CA ASN A 19 -19.30 19.56 76.64
C ASN A 19 -18.27 20.14 77.63
N ASP A 20 -17.39 21.11 77.38
CA ASP A 20 -17.05 22.05 76.30
C ASP A 20 -15.57 22.51 76.61
N ASP A 21 -14.92 23.27 75.72
CA ASP A 21 -13.68 24.07 75.94
C ASP A 21 -12.34 23.62 75.33
N ASP A 22 -12.26 23.29 74.03
CA ASP A 22 -10.95 23.19 73.34
C ASP A 22 -10.95 23.67 71.86
N ASP A 23 -11.90 24.53 71.50
CA ASP A 23 -12.26 24.77 70.09
C ASP A 23 -11.48 25.90 69.37
N ASP A 24 -10.43 26.44 69.99
CA ASP A 24 -9.66 27.57 69.43
C ASP A 24 -8.20 27.23 69.04
N ASP A 25 -7.63 26.16 69.60
CA ASP A 25 -6.25 25.75 69.27
C ASP A 25 -6.20 24.74 68.10
N ASP A 26 -7.32 24.08 67.82
CA ASP A 26 -7.47 23.11 66.74
C ASP A 26 -7.76 23.77 65.38
N LYS A 27 -8.30 24.99 65.37
CA LYS A 27 -8.53 25.79 64.15
C LYS A 27 -7.22 26.30 63.54
N LYS A 28 -6.21 26.65 64.35
CA LYS A 28 -4.86 27.03 63.86
C LYS A 28 -4.08 25.84 63.31
N LYS A 29 -4.16 24.65 63.95
CA LYS A 29 -3.53 23.41 63.46
C LYS A 29 -4.22 22.85 62.21
N LYS A 30 -5.56 22.95 62.10
CA LYS A 30 -6.31 22.59 60.89
C LYS A 30 -6.02 23.53 59.72
N GLY A 31 -5.84 24.84 59.96
CA GLY A 31 -5.44 25.80 58.92
C GLY A 31 -4.05 25.55 58.32
N LEU A 32 -3.09 25.06 59.12
CA LEU A 32 -1.75 24.71 58.65
C LEU A 32 -1.72 23.35 57.94
N LYS A 33 -2.47 22.35 58.45
CA LYS A 33 -2.64 21.05 57.76
C LYS A 33 -3.45 21.17 56.46
N ALA A 34 -4.43 22.06 56.38
CA ALA A 34 -5.23 22.29 55.17
C ALA A 34 -4.48 23.06 54.06
N LYS A 35 -3.43 23.81 54.41
CA LYS A 35 -2.52 24.43 53.41
C LYS A 35 -1.44 23.47 52.91
N LEU A 36 -1.09 22.45 53.70
CA LEU A 36 -0.12 21.39 53.32
C LEU A 36 -0.78 20.19 52.62
N SER A 37 -2.11 20.10 52.60
CA SER A 37 -2.88 19.05 51.90
C SER A 37 -3.50 19.51 50.58
N ALA A 38 -2.96 20.57 49.96
CA ALA A 38 -3.19 20.87 48.55
C ALA A 38 -2.58 19.75 47.67
N ARG A 39 -3.30 18.63 47.62
CA ARG A 39 -3.28 17.51 46.68
C ARG A 39 -1.95 17.31 45.95
N TYR A 40 -1.12 16.42 46.48
CA TYR A 40 -0.02 15.82 45.72
C TYR A 40 -0.62 14.97 44.59
N VAL A 41 -0.84 15.59 43.42
CA VAL A 41 -1.27 14.86 42.22
C VAL A 41 -0.01 14.27 41.58
N PRO A 42 0.04 12.95 41.33
CA PRO A 42 1.16 12.35 40.62
C PRO A 42 1.27 13.02 39.23
N HIS A 43 2.46 13.52 38.93
CA HIS A 43 2.75 14.21 37.68
C HIS A 43 4.07 13.69 37.10
N ILE A 44 4.22 13.80 35.78
CA ILE A 44 5.43 13.37 35.09
C ILE A 44 6.53 14.40 35.34
N MET A 45 7.71 13.90 35.68
CA MET A 45 8.93 14.70 35.81
C MET A 45 9.83 14.44 34.62
N PHE A 46 10.33 15.51 34.01
CA PHE A 46 11.27 15.49 32.90
C PHE A 46 12.65 15.83 33.41
N GLU A 47 13.60 14.94 33.16
CA GLU A 47 15.01 15.12 33.43
C GLU A 47 15.76 15.30 32.12
N ILE A 48 16.56 16.36 32.00
CA ILE A 48 17.49 16.56 30.88
C ILE A 48 18.89 16.66 31.48
N THR A 49 19.77 15.76 31.05
CA THR A 49 21.18 15.73 31.41
C THR A 49 22.04 15.86 30.16
N SER A 50 23.23 16.44 30.31
CA SER A 50 24.27 16.44 29.28
C SER A 50 25.57 15.92 29.87
N ASP A 51 26.43 15.40 28.99
CA ASP A 51 27.73 14.83 29.34
C ASP A 51 28.70 15.90 29.91
N ASP A 52 28.43 17.18 29.66
CA ASP A 52 29.17 18.32 30.21
C ASP A 52 28.79 18.68 31.67
N GLY A 53 27.88 17.91 32.28
CA GLY A 53 27.41 18.11 33.65
C GLY A 53 26.16 18.98 33.79
N PHE A 54 25.58 19.47 32.69
CA PHE A 54 24.28 20.12 32.75
C PHE A 54 23.18 19.14 33.19
N ARG A 55 22.35 19.54 34.17
CA ARG A 55 21.20 18.76 34.64
C ARG A 55 20.05 19.68 35.02
N ILE A 56 18.85 19.38 34.51
CA ILE A 56 17.61 20.06 34.91
C ILE A 56 16.49 19.04 35.12
N LEU A 57 15.70 19.26 36.16
CA LEU A 57 14.51 18.49 36.47
C LEU A 57 13.30 19.43 36.49
N SER A 58 12.23 19.10 35.76
CA SER A 58 11.04 19.93 35.70
C SER A 58 9.76 19.12 35.50
N ASP A 59 8.66 19.63 36.04
CA ASP A 59 7.27 19.18 35.84
C ASP A 59 6.72 19.49 34.44
N SER A 60 7.46 20.22 33.60
CA SER A 60 7.02 20.63 32.26
C SER A 60 8.15 20.55 31.25
N LEU A 61 7.88 19.87 30.14
CA LEU A 61 8.80 19.75 29.01
C LEU A 61 9.21 21.13 28.44
N ASN A 62 8.28 22.11 28.44
CA ASN A 62 8.58 23.48 28.00
C ASN A 62 9.56 24.18 28.96
N ARG A 63 9.40 24.00 30.28
CA ARG A 63 10.31 24.58 31.27
C ARG A 63 11.68 23.91 31.23
N ALA A 64 11.71 22.58 31.11
CA ALA A 64 12.95 21.81 30.97
C ALA A 64 13.78 22.30 29.77
N TRP A 65 13.17 22.38 28.59
CA TRP A 65 13.86 22.85 27.38
C TRP A 65 14.17 24.35 27.40
N LYS A 66 13.33 25.17 28.02
CA LYS A 66 13.64 26.59 28.21
C LYS A 66 14.95 26.78 28.99
N ALA A 67 15.13 26.03 30.08
CA ALA A 67 16.37 26.06 30.87
C ALA A 67 17.61 25.73 30.03
N VAL A 68 17.51 24.72 29.15
CA VAL A 68 18.58 24.39 28.19
C VAL A 68 18.86 25.58 27.26
N THR A 69 17.84 26.13 26.62
CA THR A 69 18.04 27.24 25.66
C THR A 69 18.59 28.51 26.33
N ASP A 70 18.16 28.79 27.56
CA ASP A 70 18.63 29.95 28.32
C ASP A 70 20.10 29.74 28.75
N LYS A 71 20.48 28.52 29.14
CA LYS A 71 21.89 28.20 29.42
C LYS A 71 22.77 28.30 28.19
N VAL A 72 22.30 27.81 27.04
CA VAL A 72 23.03 27.93 25.76
C VAL A 72 23.21 29.40 25.38
N LYS A 73 22.18 30.26 25.55
CA LYS A 73 22.32 31.71 25.30
C LYS A 73 23.36 32.35 26.21
N GLU A 74 23.36 32.02 27.50
CA GLU A 74 24.33 32.51 28.47
C GLU A 74 25.76 32.15 28.05
N VAL A 75 26.03 30.88 27.76
CA VAL A 75 27.36 30.40 27.34
C VAL A 75 27.79 31.03 26.02
N ARG A 76 26.88 31.17 25.04
CA ARG A 76 27.18 31.85 23.77
C ARG A 76 27.52 33.31 23.96
N SER A 77 26.82 34.00 24.86
CA SER A 77 27.10 35.39 25.22
C SER A 77 28.48 35.53 25.86
N MET A 78 28.84 34.62 26.78
CA MET A 78 30.16 34.59 27.40
C MET A 78 31.27 34.32 26.39
N ALA A 79 31.00 33.50 25.38
CA ALA A 79 31.94 33.19 24.30
C ALA A 79 31.98 34.25 23.17
N GLY A 80 31.25 35.36 23.28
CA GLY A 80 31.21 36.42 22.26
C GLY A 80 30.56 36.00 20.93
N LEU A 81 29.75 34.92 20.94
CA LEU A 81 29.10 34.40 19.74
C LEU A 81 27.79 35.14 19.44
N LYS A 82 27.40 35.17 18.17
CA LYS A 82 26.13 35.78 17.74
C LYS A 82 24.94 35.18 18.49
N PRO A 83 23.97 36.00 18.96
CA PRO A 83 22.74 35.50 19.58
C PRO A 83 21.96 34.58 18.64
N VAL A 84 21.34 33.55 19.20
CA VAL A 84 20.47 32.62 18.46
C VAL A 84 19.05 32.80 18.99
N SER A 85 18.09 32.93 18.07
CA SER A 85 16.67 32.97 18.41
C SER A 85 16.13 31.55 18.54
N TYR A 86 15.36 31.33 19.60
CA TYR A 86 14.63 30.09 19.87
C TYR A 86 13.11 30.32 19.81
N ALA A 87 12.67 31.40 19.15
CA ALA A 87 11.26 31.74 19.01
C ALA A 87 10.51 30.62 18.27
N GLY A 88 9.39 30.16 18.85
CA GLY A 88 8.55 29.09 18.29
C GLY A 88 8.99 27.67 18.67
N LEU A 89 10.12 27.48 19.35
CA LEU A 89 10.53 26.17 19.85
C LEU A 89 9.73 25.81 21.11
N THR A 90 8.91 24.78 21.02
CA THR A 90 8.23 24.18 22.17
C THR A 90 9.02 22.97 22.66
N GLY A 91 8.87 22.63 23.94
CA GLY A 91 9.48 21.42 24.50
C GLY A 91 9.05 20.16 23.77
N LEU A 92 7.79 20.11 23.28
CA LEU A 92 7.26 19.01 22.49
C LEU A 92 7.94 18.87 21.12
N TYR A 93 8.25 20.00 20.49
CA TYR A 93 9.02 20.02 19.26
C TYR A 93 10.46 19.53 19.50
N MET A 94 11.09 20.00 20.58
CA MET A 94 12.46 19.63 20.93
C MET A 94 12.61 18.16 21.36
N SER A 95 11.55 17.53 21.89
CA SER A 95 11.56 16.09 22.19
C SER A 95 11.32 15.21 20.95
N GLY A 96 10.98 15.79 19.81
CA GLY A 96 10.65 15.05 18.58
C GLY A 96 9.29 14.36 18.60
N LEU A 97 8.49 14.52 19.67
CA LEU A 97 7.18 13.89 19.81
C LEU A 97 6.12 14.45 18.85
N ASP A 98 6.35 15.66 18.33
CA ASP A 98 5.50 16.28 17.30
C ASP A 98 5.86 15.84 15.86
N GLN A 99 6.90 15.02 15.68
CA GLN A 99 7.27 14.51 14.35
C GLN A 99 6.23 13.51 13.84
N PRO A 100 5.65 13.71 12.64
CA PRO A 100 4.59 12.84 12.11
C PRO A 100 4.97 11.37 12.08
N THR A 101 6.22 11.03 11.76
CA THR A 101 6.71 9.65 11.77
C THR A 101 6.69 9.04 13.16
N PHE A 102 7.05 9.80 14.19
CA PHE A 102 7.05 9.33 15.56
C PHE A 102 5.63 9.20 16.09
N THR A 103 4.78 10.20 15.83
CA THR A 103 3.35 10.14 16.14
C THR A 103 2.67 8.94 15.47
N TYR A 104 2.99 8.66 14.20
CA TYR A 104 2.50 7.50 13.46
C TYR A 104 2.86 6.17 14.13
N LEU A 105 4.05 6.04 14.72
CA LEU A 105 4.49 4.84 15.44
C LEU A 105 3.87 4.74 16.84
N LEU A 106 3.85 5.84 17.60
CA LEU A 106 3.25 5.88 18.93
C LEU A 106 1.76 5.50 18.90
N GLU A 107 1.03 6.01 17.90
CA GLU A 107 -0.40 5.72 17.73
C GLU A 107 -0.70 4.24 17.42
N GLN A 108 0.31 3.42 17.11
CA GLN A 108 0.14 1.97 16.91
C GLN A 108 0.34 1.16 18.18
N MET A 109 0.74 1.78 19.31
CA MET A 109 0.94 1.03 20.54
C MET A 109 -0.40 0.51 21.10
N PRO A 110 -0.46 -0.75 21.57
CA PRO A 110 -1.73 -1.42 21.94
C PRO A 110 -2.58 -0.72 23.01
N GLU A 111 -1.95 0.08 23.87
CA GLU A 111 -2.63 0.77 24.97
C GLU A 111 -3.03 2.21 24.64
N CYS A 112 -2.55 2.78 23.53
CA CYS A 112 -2.89 4.15 23.14
C CYS A 112 -4.40 4.35 22.89
N ARG A 113 -5.13 3.28 22.56
CA ARG A 113 -6.60 3.29 22.42
C ARG A 113 -7.35 3.70 23.68
N ASN A 114 -6.74 3.55 24.86
CA ASN A 114 -7.36 3.91 26.14
C ASN A 114 -7.20 5.41 26.47
N LEU A 115 -6.48 6.17 25.62
CA LEU A 115 -6.27 7.60 25.81
C LEU A 115 -7.57 8.37 25.49
N LYS A 116 -8.28 8.78 26.53
CA LYS A 116 -9.56 9.52 26.40
C LYS A 116 -9.41 10.96 25.89
N ASN A 117 -8.21 11.55 26.06
CA ASN A 117 -7.97 12.97 25.83
C ASN A 117 -7.04 13.24 24.62
N TYR A 118 -6.76 12.22 23.80
CA TYR A 118 -5.88 12.34 22.63
C TYR A 118 -6.66 12.04 21.34
N GLN A 119 -6.54 12.93 20.34
CA GLN A 119 -7.15 12.73 19.03
C GLN A 119 -6.12 12.18 18.04
N PHE A 120 -6.32 10.93 17.61
CA PHE A 120 -5.45 10.25 16.66
C PHE A 120 -5.38 10.99 15.31
N ARG A 121 -4.17 11.15 14.77
CA ARG A 121 -3.90 11.83 13.50
C ARG A 121 -3.84 10.86 12.33
N HIS A 122 -3.26 9.68 12.51
CA HIS A 122 -2.91 8.77 11.40
C HIS A 122 -3.76 7.49 11.36
N HIS A 123 -4.13 6.93 12.51
CA HIS A 123 -4.82 5.62 12.59
C HIS A 123 -6.31 5.74 12.92
N LYS A 124 -6.98 6.80 12.44
CA LYS A 124 -8.40 7.10 12.78
C LYS A 124 -9.38 5.98 12.40
N ASP A 125 -9.13 5.29 11.29
CA ASP A 125 -10.05 4.30 10.72
C ASP A 125 -9.72 2.86 11.15
N ARG A 126 -8.52 2.61 11.68
CA ARG A 126 -8.06 1.26 12.08
C ARG A 126 -8.83 0.70 13.28
N TRP A 127 -9.42 1.58 14.09
CA TRP A 127 -10.07 1.24 15.36
C TRP A 127 -11.60 1.29 15.31
N ARG A 128 -12.18 1.59 14.14
CA ARG A 128 -13.63 1.53 13.90
C ARG A 128 -14.11 0.15 13.44
N ALA A 129 -13.17 -0.75 13.11
CA ALA A 129 -13.46 -2.14 12.85
C ALA A 129 -13.33 -2.90 14.19
N ASP A 130 -14.47 -3.29 14.74
CA ASP A 130 -14.54 -4.29 15.79
C ASP A 130 -13.82 -5.58 15.31
N GLU A 131 -13.09 -6.24 16.23
CA GLU A 131 -12.63 -7.63 16.14
C GLU A 131 -11.62 -8.04 15.04
N GLU A 132 -10.44 -7.43 14.99
CA GLU A 132 -9.25 -8.23 14.69
C GLU A 132 -8.39 -8.31 15.95
N GLU A 133 -8.62 -9.35 16.77
CA GLU A 133 -7.59 -9.86 17.67
C GLU A 133 -6.27 -9.88 16.90
N LEU A 134 -5.21 -9.32 17.49
CA LEU A 134 -3.88 -9.42 16.93
C LEU A 134 -3.59 -10.91 16.67
N ILE A 135 -3.60 -11.31 15.40
CA ILE A 135 -3.40 -12.70 15.01
C ILE A 135 -1.98 -13.07 15.43
N GLU A 136 -1.87 -13.79 16.55
CA GLU A 136 -0.59 -14.26 17.02
C GLU A 136 0.00 -15.20 15.98
N ASN A 137 1.25 -14.96 15.62
CA ASN A 137 1.95 -15.84 14.70
C ASN A 137 2.00 -17.23 15.33
N LYS A 138 1.44 -18.24 14.67
CA LYS A 138 1.42 -19.64 15.16
C LYS A 138 2.81 -20.19 15.47
N HIS A 139 3.86 -19.60 14.90
CA HIS A 139 5.26 -19.97 15.08
C HIS A 139 6.01 -19.04 16.06
N GLY A 140 5.31 -18.16 16.77
CA GLY A 140 5.87 -17.20 17.73
C GLY A 140 6.63 -16.02 17.09
N CYS A 141 7.27 -16.21 15.93
CA CYS A 141 7.83 -15.11 15.14
C CYS A 141 7.84 -15.41 13.64
N ALA A 142 7.78 -14.36 12.81
CA ALA A 142 7.81 -14.46 11.36
C ALA A 142 9.09 -15.14 10.80
N ARG A 143 10.20 -15.13 11.55
CA ARG A 143 11.44 -15.83 11.17
C ARG A 143 11.42 -17.33 11.43
N CYS A 144 10.52 -17.80 12.30
CA CYS A 144 10.32 -19.22 12.60
C CYS A 144 9.25 -19.86 11.71
N GLU A 145 8.60 -19.07 10.85
CA GLU A 145 7.66 -19.61 9.89
C GLU A 145 8.39 -20.54 8.91
N PRO A 146 7.87 -21.76 8.69
CA PRO A 146 8.42 -22.64 7.66
C PRO A 146 8.33 -21.92 6.32
N PHE A 147 9.46 -21.87 5.60
CA PHE A 147 9.52 -21.28 4.26
C PHE A 147 8.63 -22.09 3.31
N THR A 148 7.38 -21.67 3.19
CA THR A 148 6.48 -22.19 2.18
C THR A 148 6.81 -21.47 0.89
N ARG A 149 7.51 -22.15 -0.02
CA ARG A 149 7.73 -21.63 -1.37
C ARG A 149 6.39 -21.65 -2.11
N THR A 150 5.54 -20.65 -1.88
CA THR A 150 4.27 -20.36 -2.59
C THR A 150 4.51 -19.91 -4.04
N LYS A 151 5.58 -20.37 -4.69
CA LYS A 151 5.60 -20.37 -6.15
C LYS A 151 4.68 -21.50 -6.56
N HIS A 152 3.57 -21.17 -7.22
CA HIS A 152 2.74 -22.11 -7.98
C HIS A 152 3.69 -23.09 -8.68
N LYS A 153 3.80 -24.34 -8.19
CA LYS A 153 4.74 -25.34 -8.73
C LYS A 153 4.51 -25.57 -10.24
N ASN A 154 3.33 -25.18 -10.73
CA ASN A 154 2.88 -25.36 -12.10
C ASN A 154 2.86 -24.06 -12.94
N ASP A 155 3.37 -22.91 -12.45
CA ASP A 155 3.45 -21.70 -13.28
C ASP A 155 4.66 -21.74 -14.22
N MET A 156 4.39 -22.15 -15.47
CA MET A 156 5.35 -22.22 -16.57
C MET A 156 6.05 -20.88 -16.85
N PHE A 157 5.47 -19.76 -16.41
CA PHE A 157 5.95 -18.41 -16.69
C PHE A 157 6.45 -17.68 -15.44
N SER A 158 6.75 -18.41 -14.36
CA SER A 158 7.18 -17.81 -13.09
C SER A 158 8.43 -16.93 -13.20
N PHE A 159 9.30 -17.18 -14.19
CA PHE A 159 10.48 -16.35 -14.47
C PHE A 159 10.13 -14.91 -14.88
N LEU A 160 8.93 -14.67 -15.43
CA LEU A 160 8.45 -13.33 -15.80
C LEU A 160 8.03 -12.50 -14.58
N LEU A 161 7.81 -13.14 -13.43
CA LEU A 161 7.45 -12.48 -12.16
C LEU A 161 8.67 -12.13 -11.29
N SER A 162 9.89 -12.28 -11.83
CA SER A 162 11.13 -11.91 -11.14
C SER A 162 11.10 -10.44 -10.72
N THR A 163 11.43 -10.16 -9.46
CA THR A 163 11.55 -8.79 -8.92
C THR A 163 12.62 -7.96 -9.62
N TYR A 164 13.60 -8.62 -10.25
CA TYR A 164 14.65 -7.96 -11.03
C TYR A 164 14.20 -7.50 -12.42
N ARG A 165 12.99 -7.87 -12.87
CA ARG A 165 12.41 -7.40 -14.13
C ARG A 165 11.57 -6.15 -13.88
N ILE A 166 12.21 -5.00 -13.99
CA ILE A 166 11.56 -3.70 -13.84
C ILE A 166 10.94 -3.30 -15.18
N PRO A 167 9.65 -2.90 -15.22
CA PRO A 167 9.05 -2.39 -16.44
C PRO A 167 9.77 -1.11 -16.91
N PRO A 168 9.77 -0.81 -18.22
CA PRO A 168 10.34 0.43 -18.73
C PRO A 168 9.69 1.62 -18.02
N ALA A 169 10.47 2.54 -17.49
CA ALA A 169 9.93 3.79 -16.97
C ALA A 169 9.65 4.77 -18.11
N TYR A 170 8.65 5.63 -17.91
CA TYR A 170 8.44 6.80 -18.76
C TYR A 170 9.62 7.76 -18.60
N ASP A 171 10.20 8.19 -19.74
CA ASP A 171 11.28 9.15 -19.79
C ASP A 171 10.96 10.26 -20.80
N PRO A 172 10.59 11.46 -20.34
CA PRO A 172 10.24 12.57 -21.22
C PRO A 172 11.43 13.13 -22.01
N VAL A 173 12.68 12.92 -21.56
CA VAL A 173 13.89 13.40 -22.24
C VAL A 173 14.20 12.50 -23.43
N LEU A 174 14.15 11.18 -23.23
CA LEU A 174 14.31 10.22 -24.33
C LEU A 174 13.23 10.40 -25.41
N SER A 175 11.99 10.71 -25.02
CA SER A 175 10.90 10.90 -25.99
C SER A 175 11.13 12.06 -26.99
N LYS A 176 12.05 12.99 -26.69
CA LYS A 176 12.35 14.18 -27.50
C LYS A 176 13.69 14.08 -28.27
N SER A 177 14.39 12.94 -28.22
CA SER A 177 15.66 12.79 -28.94
C SER A 177 15.45 12.73 -30.46
N ASP A 178 16.45 13.19 -31.22
CA ASP A 178 16.42 13.20 -32.69
C ASP A 178 16.25 11.79 -33.31
N GLU A 179 16.79 10.77 -32.64
CA GLU A 179 16.59 9.36 -33.04
C GLU A 179 15.12 8.94 -32.94
N ASN A 180 14.41 9.35 -31.89
CA ASN A 180 12.98 9.07 -31.75
C ASN A 180 12.14 9.90 -32.72
N LEU A 181 12.54 11.14 -33.03
CA LEU A 181 11.85 11.95 -34.04
C LEU A 181 11.92 11.29 -35.43
N THR A 182 13.07 10.75 -35.80
CA THR A 182 13.29 10.05 -37.08
C THR A 182 12.52 8.73 -37.11
N ALA A 183 12.51 7.98 -36.00
CA ALA A 183 11.70 6.76 -35.85
C ALA A 183 10.19 7.04 -35.97
N ASN A 184 9.71 8.13 -35.36
CA ASN A 184 8.31 8.57 -35.46
C ASN A 184 7.91 8.91 -36.90
N ILE A 185 8.80 9.55 -37.68
CA ILE A 185 8.53 9.84 -39.11
C ILE A 185 8.41 8.53 -39.91
N ALA A 186 9.28 7.56 -39.66
CA ALA A 186 9.22 6.24 -40.31
C ALA A 186 7.97 5.45 -39.88
N GLN A 187 7.58 5.50 -38.60
CA GLN A 187 6.36 4.87 -38.09
C GLN A 187 5.09 5.49 -38.68
N ARG A 188 5.02 6.81 -38.79
CA ARG A 188 3.86 7.48 -39.43
C ARG A 188 3.69 7.08 -40.89
N ARG A 189 4.79 6.96 -41.63
CA ARG A 189 4.74 6.42 -43.01
C ARG A 189 4.30 4.95 -43.05
N SER A 190 4.56 4.18 -42.00
CA SER A 190 4.09 2.80 -41.88
C SER A 190 2.57 2.71 -41.70
N LEU A 191 1.92 3.71 -41.10
CA LEU A 191 0.47 3.70 -40.91
C LEU A 191 -0.31 3.71 -42.24
N GLU A 192 0.23 4.40 -43.25
CA GLU A 192 -0.33 4.52 -44.61
C GLU A 192 -0.15 3.25 -45.46
N LEU A 193 0.66 2.29 -45.02
CA LEU A 193 0.86 1.04 -45.74
C LEU A 193 -0.40 0.16 -45.69
N PRO A 194 -0.67 -0.63 -46.75
CA PRO A 194 -1.73 -1.62 -46.73
C PRO A 194 -1.61 -2.58 -45.55
N MET A 195 -2.75 -2.99 -44.96
CA MET A 195 -2.82 -3.85 -43.77
C MET A 195 -1.93 -5.10 -43.86
N ALA A 196 -1.88 -5.76 -45.01
CA ALA A 196 -1.06 -6.96 -45.21
C ALA A 196 0.45 -6.67 -45.09
N MET A 197 0.92 -5.51 -45.56
CA MET A 197 2.34 -5.12 -45.43
C MET A 197 2.68 -4.80 -43.98
N ARG A 198 1.82 -4.02 -43.29
CA ARG A 198 1.96 -3.73 -41.86
C ARG A 198 2.01 -5.03 -41.04
N PHE A 199 1.13 -5.98 -41.35
CA PHE A 199 1.09 -7.27 -40.68
C PHE A 199 2.36 -8.11 -40.89
N ARG A 200 2.91 -8.15 -42.10
CA ARG A 200 4.15 -8.90 -42.38
C ARG A 200 5.36 -8.38 -41.59
N GLN A 201 5.40 -7.07 -41.31
CA GLN A 201 6.46 -6.44 -40.51
C GLN A 201 6.24 -6.56 -39.00
N LEU A 202 4.98 -6.77 -38.57
CA LEU A 202 4.55 -6.74 -37.17
C LEU A 202 5.38 -7.66 -36.27
N LYS A 203 5.67 -8.89 -36.72
CA LYS A 203 6.37 -9.90 -35.90
C LYS A 203 7.78 -9.45 -35.51
N SER A 204 8.49 -8.76 -36.40
CA SER A 204 9.83 -8.24 -36.12
C SER A 204 9.77 -7.09 -35.11
N LEU A 205 8.84 -6.15 -35.32
CA LEU A 205 8.69 -4.94 -34.51
C LEU A 205 8.21 -5.24 -33.08
N THR A 206 7.28 -6.18 -32.92
CA THR A 206 6.68 -6.54 -31.63
C THR A 206 7.72 -6.80 -30.55
N ARG A 207 8.82 -7.50 -30.87
CA ARG A 207 9.85 -7.89 -29.88
C ARG A 207 10.55 -6.68 -29.25
N GLU A 208 10.68 -5.61 -30.01
CA GLU A 208 11.31 -4.36 -29.58
C GLU A 208 10.33 -3.41 -28.89
N ILE A 209 9.07 -3.40 -29.34
CA ILE A 209 8.06 -2.44 -28.89
C ILE A 209 7.42 -2.86 -27.56
N VAL A 210 7.28 -4.17 -27.29
CA VAL A 210 6.59 -4.65 -26.08
C VAL A 210 7.43 -5.60 -25.23
N GLY A 211 7.09 -5.70 -23.94
CA GLY A 211 7.67 -6.67 -23.01
C GLY A 211 6.70 -7.06 -21.91
N VAL A 212 6.90 -8.24 -21.33
CA VAL A 212 6.07 -8.76 -20.25
C VAL A 212 6.75 -8.53 -18.91
N TYR A 213 6.02 -7.89 -17.99
CA TYR A 213 6.48 -7.53 -16.65
C TYR A 213 5.38 -7.80 -15.63
N ARG A 214 5.68 -7.61 -14.34
CA ARG A 214 4.68 -7.70 -13.28
C ARG A 214 3.64 -6.59 -13.44
N SER A 215 2.36 -6.95 -13.38
CA SER A 215 1.24 -6.00 -13.48
C SER A 215 0.71 -5.63 -12.11
N SER A 216 0.16 -4.42 -12.01
CA SER A 216 -0.62 -3.98 -10.85
C SER A 216 -2.07 -4.46 -10.90
N ILE A 217 -2.59 -4.80 -12.09
CA ILE A 217 -3.95 -5.29 -12.30
C ILE A 217 -4.03 -6.76 -11.88
N HIS A 218 -3.26 -7.61 -12.55
CA HIS A 218 -3.24 -9.04 -12.25
C HIS A 218 -1.96 -9.71 -12.75
N GLY A 219 -1.20 -10.32 -11.86
CA GLY A 219 -0.04 -11.16 -12.19
C GLY A 219 0.99 -10.50 -13.11
N ARG A 220 0.85 -10.72 -14.42
CA ARG A 220 1.74 -10.22 -15.48
C ARG A 220 0.95 -9.34 -16.44
N GLY A 221 1.60 -8.31 -16.94
CA GLY A 221 1.06 -7.37 -17.92
C GLY A 221 1.99 -7.23 -19.11
N LEU A 222 1.44 -6.83 -20.25
CA LEU A 222 2.22 -6.42 -21.42
C LEU A 222 2.43 -4.91 -21.38
N PHE A 223 3.67 -4.46 -21.41
CA PHE A 223 4.04 -3.05 -21.34
C PHE A 223 4.75 -2.62 -22.61
N CYS A 224 4.59 -1.34 -22.98
CA CYS A 224 5.33 -0.74 -24.09
C CYS A 224 6.74 -0.32 -23.64
N LYS A 225 7.73 -0.59 -24.49
CA LYS A 225 9.14 -0.23 -24.34
C LYS A 225 9.51 1.04 -25.10
N LYS A 226 8.69 1.41 -26.08
CA LYS A 226 8.80 2.60 -26.92
C LYS A 226 7.43 3.26 -26.98
N ASP A 227 7.40 4.53 -27.38
CA ASP A 227 6.14 5.22 -27.68
C ASP A 227 5.45 4.54 -28.87
N ILE A 228 4.12 4.47 -28.81
CA ILE A 228 3.26 3.85 -29.83
C ILE A 228 2.22 4.88 -30.24
N ASP A 229 2.11 5.14 -31.53
CA ASP A 229 1.15 6.11 -32.07
C ASP A 229 -0.26 5.51 -32.15
N ALA A 230 -1.28 6.35 -32.01
CA ALA A 230 -2.68 5.94 -32.18
C ALA A 230 -2.91 5.25 -33.54
N GLY A 231 -3.60 4.10 -33.54
CA GLY A 231 -3.88 3.31 -34.74
C GLY A 231 -2.75 2.40 -35.22
N GLU A 232 -1.62 2.34 -34.51
CA GLU A 232 -0.52 1.43 -34.83
C GLU A 232 -0.87 -0.04 -34.49
N MET A 233 -0.32 -1.00 -35.24
CA MET A 233 -0.45 -2.43 -34.93
C MET A 233 0.61 -2.79 -33.89
N ILE A 234 0.20 -3.36 -32.76
CA ILE A 234 1.11 -3.63 -31.64
C ILE A 234 1.57 -5.09 -31.66
N ILE A 235 0.62 -6.02 -31.69
CA ILE A 235 0.90 -7.46 -31.59
C ILE A 235 -0.29 -8.27 -32.13
N GLU A 236 0.01 -9.37 -32.81
CA GLU A 236 -1.00 -10.37 -33.16
C GLU A 236 -1.32 -11.23 -31.93
N TYR A 237 -2.59 -11.55 -31.69
CA TYR A 237 -2.97 -12.61 -30.77
C TYR A 237 -2.77 -13.97 -31.44
N SER A 238 -1.55 -14.52 -31.33
CA SER A 238 -1.17 -15.78 -31.99
C SER A 238 -1.34 -16.97 -31.04
N GLY A 239 -1.93 -18.04 -31.54
CA GLY A 239 -2.00 -19.33 -30.86
C GLY A 239 -2.55 -20.44 -31.76
N GLU A 240 -2.92 -21.57 -31.17
CA GLU A 240 -3.54 -22.68 -31.90
C GLU A 240 -5.00 -22.34 -32.24
N VAL A 241 -5.38 -22.46 -33.52
CA VAL A 241 -6.78 -22.25 -33.92
C VAL A 241 -7.56 -23.54 -33.71
N ILE A 242 -8.55 -23.49 -32.83
CA ILE A 242 -9.43 -24.62 -32.49
C ILE A 242 -10.89 -24.30 -32.84
N ARG A 243 -11.71 -25.34 -32.95
CA ARG A 243 -13.17 -25.17 -33.09
C ARG A 243 -13.79 -24.76 -31.75
N ALA A 244 -14.84 -23.93 -31.80
CA ALA A 244 -15.52 -23.42 -30.62
C ALA A 244 -16.05 -24.54 -29.70
N GLY A 245 -16.57 -25.65 -30.25
CA GLY A 245 -17.03 -26.78 -29.42
C GLY A 245 -15.93 -27.51 -28.62
N LEU A 246 -14.65 -27.18 -28.83
CA LEU A 246 -13.53 -27.76 -28.06
C LEU A 246 -13.13 -26.91 -26.85
N THR A 247 -13.65 -25.69 -26.70
CA THR A 247 -13.24 -24.77 -25.63
C THR A 247 -13.48 -25.35 -24.25
N ASP A 248 -14.70 -25.83 -23.99
CA ASP A 248 -15.11 -26.29 -22.65
C ASP A 248 -14.31 -27.53 -22.21
N LYS A 249 -13.98 -28.39 -23.17
CA LYS A 249 -13.13 -29.57 -22.92
C LYS A 249 -11.70 -29.16 -22.55
N ARG A 250 -11.14 -28.14 -23.23
CA ARG A 250 -9.80 -27.64 -22.94
C ARG A 250 -9.76 -26.84 -21.64
N GLU A 251 -10.77 -26.03 -21.36
CA GLU A 251 -10.88 -25.28 -20.10
C GLU A 251 -10.87 -26.23 -18.90
N LYS A 252 -11.74 -27.25 -18.90
CA LYS A 252 -11.76 -28.28 -17.84
C LYS A 252 -10.42 -29.02 -17.71
N MET A 253 -9.75 -29.30 -18.83
CA MET A 253 -8.42 -29.92 -18.83
C MET A 253 -7.36 -29.01 -18.19
N TYR A 254 -7.37 -27.72 -18.51
CA TYR A 254 -6.41 -26.75 -17.98
C TYR A 254 -6.66 -26.48 -16.50
N GLU A 255 -7.91 -26.30 -16.11
CA GLU A 255 -8.34 -26.15 -14.72
C GLU A 255 -7.92 -27.35 -13.86
N GLY A 256 -8.18 -28.59 -14.33
CA GLY A 256 -7.77 -29.82 -13.64
C GLY A 256 -6.24 -29.97 -13.49
N ARG A 257 -5.45 -29.22 -14.27
CA ARG A 257 -3.98 -29.17 -14.17
C ARG A 257 -3.47 -27.94 -13.43
N GLY A 258 -4.36 -27.04 -13.01
CA GLY A 258 -4.02 -25.74 -12.41
C GLY A 258 -3.30 -24.80 -13.38
N ILE A 259 -3.60 -24.89 -14.68
CA ILE A 259 -3.03 -24.04 -15.73
C ILE A 259 -4.09 -23.00 -16.11
N GLY A 260 -3.70 -21.73 -16.21
CA GLY A 260 -4.60 -20.67 -16.66
C GLY A 260 -5.02 -20.85 -18.13
N CYS A 261 -6.27 -20.53 -18.46
CA CYS A 261 -6.83 -20.61 -19.81
C CYS A 261 -6.65 -19.28 -20.57
N TYR A 262 -6.11 -19.33 -21.79
CA TYR A 262 -5.86 -18.14 -22.62
C TYR A 262 -6.50 -18.30 -24.00
N MET A 263 -7.81 -18.07 -24.10
CA MET A 263 -8.57 -18.22 -25.34
C MET A 263 -9.15 -16.90 -25.83
N PHE A 264 -9.09 -16.68 -27.14
CA PHE A 264 -9.69 -15.52 -27.79
C PHE A 264 -10.65 -15.97 -28.89
N ARG A 265 -11.92 -15.61 -28.78
CA ARG A 265 -12.94 -15.94 -29.79
C ARG A 265 -12.71 -15.13 -31.07
N LYS A 266 -12.45 -15.82 -32.16
CA LYS A 266 -12.13 -15.22 -33.47
C LYS A 266 -13.38 -15.00 -34.31
N ASP A 267 -14.24 -16.01 -34.35
CA ASP A 267 -15.59 -15.97 -34.92
C ASP A 267 -16.49 -16.96 -34.17
N LEU A 268 -17.67 -17.26 -34.71
CA LEU A 268 -18.63 -18.17 -34.08
C LEU A 268 -18.08 -19.59 -33.94
N ASP A 269 -17.31 -20.03 -34.94
CA ASP A 269 -16.86 -21.42 -35.06
C ASP A 269 -15.41 -21.64 -34.62
N HIS A 270 -14.59 -20.59 -34.58
CA HIS A 270 -13.16 -20.68 -34.29
C HIS A 270 -12.73 -19.81 -33.11
N VAL A 271 -11.81 -20.38 -32.33
CA VAL A 271 -11.18 -19.76 -31.15
C VAL A 271 -9.68 -19.93 -31.27
N ILE A 272 -8.92 -18.91 -30.88
CA ILE A 272 -7.46 -18.98 -30.79
C ILE A 272 -7.08 -19.31 -29.35
N ASP A 273 -6.52 -20.50 -29.14
CA ASP A 273 -6.01 -20.96 -27.85
C ASP A 273 -4.50 -20.70 -27.76
N SER A 274 -4.12 -19.77 -26.89
CA SER A 274 -2.73 -19.36 -26.63
C SER A 274 -2.16 -19.99 -25.36
N THR A 275 -2.85 -20.96 -24.76
CA THR A 275 -2.48 -21.54 -23.47
C THR A 275 -1.14 -22.27 -23.54
N VAL A 276 -1.03 -23.22 -24.48
CA VAL A 276 0.19 -24.02 -24.70
C VAL A 276 1.08 -23.36 -25.76
N MET A 277 0.51 -23.10 -26.93
CA MET A 277 1.21 -22.48 -28.06
C MET A 277 0.68 -21.07 -28.25
N GLY A 278 1.46 -20.05 -27.88
CA GLY A 278 1.06 -18.65 -28.05
C GLY A 278 2.23 -17.69 -27.89
N ASN A 279 1.96 -16.39 -27.94
CA ASN A 279 2.99 -15.36 -27.81
C ASN A 279 2.78 -14.48 -26.55
N ALA A 280 3.35 -13.28 -26.54
CA ALA A 280 3.25 -12.35 -25.41
C ALA A 280 1.87 -11.68 -25.25
N SER A 281 1.00 -11.74 -26.27
CA SER A 281 -0.34 -11.13 -26.24
C SER A 281 -1.23 -11.70 -25.15
N ARG A 282 -0.97 -12.94 -24.70
CA ARG A 282 -1.72 -13.62 -23.63
C ARG A 282 -1.65 -12.88 -22.29
N PHE A 283 -0.68 -11.97 -22.13
CA PHE A 283 -0.47 -11.19 -20.89
C PHE A 283 -1.05 -9.77 -20.99
N ILE A 284 -1.83 -9.44 -22.03
CA ILE A 284 -2.52 -8.15 -22.11
C ILE A 284 -3.75 -8.22 -21.21
N ASN A 285 -3.78 -7.43 -20.15
CA ASN A 285 -4.85 -7.44 -19.16
C ASN A 285 -6.10 -6.68 -19.63
N HIS A 286 -7.20 -6.90 -18.90
CA HIS A 286 -8.41 -6.13 -19.06
C HIS A 286 -8.32 -4.74 -18.42
N SER A 287 -8.90 -3.73 -19.07
CA SER A 287 -9.30 -2.47 -18.45
C SER A 287 -10.68 -2.03 -18.93
N CYS A 288 -11.48 -1.44 -18.04
CA CYS A 288 -12.73 -0.77 -18.39
C CYS A 288 -12.50 0.58 -19.11
N GLU A 289 -11.28 1.12 -19.02
CA GLU A 289 -10.82 2.30 -19.76
C GLU A 289 -9.53 1.91 -20.50
N PRO A 290 -9.67 1.14 -21.59
CA PRO A 290 -8.51 0.57 -22.29
C PRO A 290 -7.76 1.62 -23.11
N ASN A 291 -6.50 1.32 -23.41
CA ASN A 291 -5.68 2.06 -24.38
C ASN A 291 -5.48 1.30 -25.70
N CYS A 292 -5.98 0.06 -25.79
CA CYS A 292 -5.92 -0.77 -26.99
C CYS A 292 -7.31 -1.34 -27.35
N TYR A 293 -7.47 -1.70 -28.63
CA TYR A 293 -8.61 -2.48 -29.10
C TYR A 293 -8.13 -3.62 -30.01
N SER A 294 -8.95 -4.66 -30.12
CA SER A 294 -8.70 -5.79 -31.01
C SER A 294 -9.48 -5.64 -32.32
N LYS A 295 -8.89 -6.11 -33.43
CA LYS A 295 -9.55 -6.14 -34.74
C LYS A 295 -9.16 -7.41 -35.49
N VAL A 296 -10.14 -8.02 -36.14
CA VAL A 296 -9.89 -9.13 -37.07
C VAL A 296 -9.50 -8.57 -38.43
N ILE A 297 -8.33 -8.96 -38.94
CA ILE A 297 -7.85 -8.60 -40.28
C ILE A 297 -7.72 -9.86 -41.15
N HIS A 298 -7.78 -9.68 -42.46
CA HIS A 298 -7.61 -10.76 -43.43
C HIS A 298 -6.28 -10.56 -44.15
N VAL A 299 -5.37 -11.53 -44.03
CA VAL A 299 -4.07 -11.52 -44.71
C VAL A 299 -3.85 -12.93 -45.27
N ASP A 300 -3.46 -13.01 -46.54
CA ASP A 300 -3.20 -14.28 -47.24
C ASP A 300 -4.35 -15.31 -47.06
N ASN A 301 -5.60 -14.84 -47.21
CA ASN A 301 -6.85 -15.59 -47.00
C ASN A 301 -7.04 -16.22 -45.60
N ARG A 302 -6.30 -15.73 -44.60
CA ARG A 302 -6.44 -16.13 -43.20
C ARG A 302 -6.88 -14.93 -42.38
N LYS A 303 -7.81 -15.18 -41.46
CA LYS A 303 -8.22 -14.21 -40.45
C LYS A 303 -7.18 -14.20 -39.32
N HIS A 304 -6.77 -13.02 -38.89
CA HIS A 304 -5.84 -12.79 -37.78
C HIS A 304 -6.46 -11.81 -36.79
N ILE A 305 -6.23 -12.01 -35.48
CA ILE A 305 -6.66 -11.05 -34.46
C ILE A 305 -5.44 -10.20 -34.11
N VAL A 306 -5.54 -8.89 -34.32
CA VAL A 306 -4.44 -7.97 -34.07
C VAL A 306 -4.89 -6.90 -33.08
N ILE A 307 -3.99 -6.56 -32.15
CA ILE A 307 -4.19 -5.51 -31.16
C ILE A 307 -3.64 -4.21 -31.73
N PHE A 308 -4.46 -3.16 -31.66
CA PHE A 308 -4.15 -1.83 -32.14
C PHE A 308 -4.18 -0.82 -30.99
N ALA A 309 -3.37 0.22 -31.09
CA ALA A 309 -3.40 1.35 -30.18
C ALA A 309 -4.67 2.20 -30.40
N GLN A 310 -5.43 2.47 -29.35
CA GLN A 310 -6.63 3.33 -29.39
C GLN A 310 -6.28 4.82 -29.31
N ARG A 311 -5.17 5.14 -28.66
CA ARG A 311 -4.60 6.47 -28.47
C ARG A 311 -3.08 6.35 -28.51
N ASP A 312 -2.38 7.48 -28.46
CA ASP A 312 -0.94 7.47 -28.24
C ASP A 312 -0.63 6.84 -26.88
N ILE A 313 0.32 5.91 -26.85
CA ILE A 313 0.73 5.16 -25.66
C ILE A 313 2.20 5.45 -25.39
N LYS A 314 2.50 5.97 -24.21
CA LYS A 314 3.88 6.32 -23.82
C LYS A 314 4.60 5.13 -23.25
N ARG A 315 5.91 5.06 -23.50
CA ARG A 315 6.80 4.05 -22.91
C ARG A 315 6.52 3.84 -21.42
N GLY A 316 6.39 2.58 -21.03
CA GLY A 316 6.14 2.18 -19.65
C GLY A 316 4.66 2.04 -19.27
N GLU A 317 3.74 2.43 -20.14
CA GLU A 317 2.32 2.14 -19.94
C GLU A 317 2.01 0.65 -20.12
N GLU A 318 1.07 0.14 -19.30
CA GLU A 318 0.51 -1.20 -19.47
C GLU A 318 -0.53 -1.18 -20.60
N LEU A 319 -0.42 -2.11 -21.54
CA LEU A 319 -1.35 -2.31 -22.63
C LEU A 319 -2.57 -3.09 -22.12
N THR A 320 -3.77 -2.56 -22.39
CA THR A 320 -5.03 -3.16 -21.94
C THR A 320 -6.12 -3.02 -22.98
N TYR A 321 -7.05 -3.98 -23.03
CA TYR A 321 -8.25 -3.90 -23.88
C TYR A 321 -9.50 -4.38 -23.13
N ASP A 322 -10.68 -4.05 -23.64
CA ASP A 322 -11.94 -4.56 -23.09
C ASP A 322 -12.16 -6.01 -23.53
N TYR A 323 -12.23 -6.94 -22.57
CA TYR A 323 -12.44 -8.37 -22.83
C TYR A 323 -13.85 -8.68 -23.32
N LYS A 324 -14.82 -7.83 -22.97
CA LYS A 324 -16.24 -8.00 -23.35
C LYS A 324 -16.77 -9.40 -23.02
N PHE A 325 -16.48 -9.90 -21.82
CA PHE A 325 -17.06 -11.16 -21.38
C PHE A 325 -18.59 -11.05 -21.32
N PRO A 326 -19.31 -12.11 -21.74
CA PRO A 326 -20.76 -12.17 -21.58
C PRO A 326 -21.14 -12.01 -20.11
N ILE A 327 -22.29 -11.41 -19.85
CA ILE A 327 -22.77 -11.24 -18.49
C ILE A 327 -23.23 -12.59 -17.95
N GLU A 328 -22.59 -13.05 -16.88
CA GLU A 328 -22.92 -14.31 -16.19
C GLU A 328 -23.31 -14.05 -14.73
N GLU A 329 -23.95 -15.05 -14.12
CA GLU A 329 -24.33 -15.02 -12.70
C GLU A 329 -23.10 -15.06 -11.79
N VAL A 330 -22.10 -15.89 -12.14
CA VAL A 330 -20.85 -16.00 -11.40
C VAL A 330 -19.94 -14.81 -11.75
N LYS A 331 -19.83 -13.86 -10.84
CA LYS A 331 -19.12 -12.61 -11.06
C LYS A 331 -17.61 -12.73 -10.84
N ILE A 332 -16.84 -12.23 -11.81
CA ILE A 332 -15.38 -12.15 -11.74
C ILE A 332 -14.97 -10.70 -11.43
N PRO A 333 -14.37 -10.41 -10.26
CA PRO A 333 -13.96 -9.06 -9.89
C PRO A 333 -12.97 -8.45 -10.88
N CYS A 334 -13.18 -7.19 -11.25
CA CYS A 334 -12.29 -6.41 -12.10
C CYS A 334 -11.35 -5.55 -11.24
N LEU A 335 -10.04 -5.75 -11.43
CA LEU A 335 -8.97 -5.06 -10.70
C LEU A 335 -8.27 -3.98 -11.54
N CYS A 336 -8.91 -3.48 -12.60
CA CYS A 336 -8.26 -2.54 -13.54
C CYS A 336 -7.92 -1.16 -12.95
N GLY A 337 -8.48 -0.80 -11.78
CA GLY A 337 -8.20 0.48 -11.12
C GLY A 337 -8.78 1.73 -11.79
N SER A 338 -9.46 1.63 -12.94
CA SER A 338 -10.08 2.79 -13.60
C SER A 338 -11.20 3.40 -12.74
N ARG A 339 -11.33 4.73 -12.80
CA ARG A 339 -12.43 5.48 -12.17
C ARG A 339 -13.80 5.07 -12.72
N LYS A 340 -13.86 4.58 -13.97
CA LYS A 340 -15.07 4.11 -14.65
C LYS A 340 -15.18 2.57 -14.63
N CYS A 341 -14.54 1.91 -13.67
CA CYS A 341 -14.56 0.45 -13.57
C CYS A 341 -15.98 -0.10 -13.36
N ARG A 342 -16.36 -1.09 -14.17
CA ARG A 342 -17.64 -1.84 -14.07
C ARG A 342 -17.71 -2.79 -12.86
N LYS A 343 -16.65 -2.83 -12.03
CA LYS A 343 -16.45 -3.73 -10.87
C LYS A 343 -16.28 -5.21 -11.20
N TYR A 344 -16.87 -5.69 -12.28
CA TYR A 344 -16.76 -7.07 -12.75
C TYR A 344 -16.36 -7.14 -14.23
N LEU A 345 -15.73 -8.24 -14.62
CA LEU A 345 -15.38 -8.52 -16.02
C LEU A 345 -16.61 -8.93 -16.83
N ASN A 346 -17.57 -9.58 -16.16
CA ASN A 346 -18.83 -10.13 -16.66
C ASN A 346 -20.03 -9.62 -15.87
#